data_AF-A0A1V9XVW3-F1
#
_entry.id   AF-A0A1V9XVW3-F1
#
_cell.length_a   1.000
_cell.length_b   1.000
_cell.length_c   1.000
_cell.angle_alpha   90.00
_cell.angle_beta   90.00
_cell.angle_gamma   90.00
#
_symmetry.space_group_name_H-M   'P 1'
#
loop_
_entity.id
_entity.type
_entity.pdbx_description
1 polymer ?
#
loop_
_entity_poly.entity_id
_entity_poly.type
_entity_poly.pdbx_seq_one_letter_code
_entity_poly.pdbx_strand_id
1 'polypeptide(L)' 'MELYKLSGYRSGGVCLRCRHSTAGRYCHHCKEGFYRDLSKPLNHKRVCKCKYEIQESDK' A
#
# COMPACT_ATOMS: atom_id res chain seq x y z
N MET A 1 -7.42 20.20 -7.31
CA MET A 1 -6.46 21.19 -6.74
C MET A 1 -6.54 21.28 -5.21
N GLU A 2 -7.63 20.85 -4.58
CA GLU A 2 -7.87 20.97 -3.13
C GLU A 2 -6.73 20.40 -2.26
N LEU A 3 -6.29 19.17 -2.54
CA LEU A 3 -5.19 18.52 -1.80
C LEU A 3 -3.86 19.27 -1.86
N TYR A 4 -3.57 19.97 -2.96
CA TYR A 4 -2.34 20.75 -3.10
C TYR A 4 -2.36 21.96 -2.16
N LYS A 5 -3.49 22.68 -2.10
CA LYS A 5 -3.68 23.82 -1.19
C LYS A 5 -3.61 23.38 0.28
N LEU A 6 -4.31 22.29 0.64
CA LEU A 6 -4.30 21.74 2.01
C LEU A 6 -2.91 21.27 2.45
N SER A 7 -2.06 20.85 1.51
CA SER A 7 -0.67 20.45 1.81
C SER A 7 0.30 21.62 2.02
N GLY A 8 -0.18 22.88 2.01
CA GLY A 8 0.68 24.06 2.03
C GLY A 8 1.49 24.21 0.75
N TYR A 9 0.87 23.97 -0.41
CA TYR A 9 1.50 24.04 -1.73
C TYR A 9 2.70 23.09 -1.94
N ARG A 10 2.75 21.96 -1.21
CA ARG A 10 3.82 20.96 -1.30
C ARG A 10 3.50 19.80 -2.24
N SER A 11 2.32 19.19 -2.14
CA SER A 11 1.94 18.04 -2.96
C SER A 11 0.43 17.87 -3.12
N GLY A 12 -0.01 17.74 -4.37
CA GLY A 12 -1.41 17.48 -4.76
C GLY A 12 -1.65 16.13 -5.42
N GLY A 13 -0.58 15.37 -5.67
CA GLY A 13 -0.66 14.13 -6.44
C GLY A 13 -1.44 13.03 -5.71
N VAL A 14 -2.19 12.24 -6.47
CA VAL A 14 -2.89 11.04 -6.00
C VAL A 14 -2.56 9.92 -6.97
N CYS A 15 -2.01 8.83 -6.45
CA CYS A 15 -1.75 7.64 -7.26
C CYS A 15 -3.07 6.99 -7.68
N LEU A 16 -3.14 6.56 -8.93
CA LEU A 16 -4.29 5.83 -9.46
C LEU A 16 -3.95 4.35 -9.60
N ARG A 17 -4.92 3.47 -9.33
CA ARG A 17 -4.81 2.02 -9.50
C ARG A 17 -3.56 1.43 -8.81
N CYS A 18 -3.49 1.59 -7.49
CA CYS A 18 -2.41 1.01 -6.68
C CYS A 18 -2.27 -0.51 -6.93
N ARG A 19 -1.06 -0.91 -7.34
CA ARG A 19 -0.64 -2.30 -7.58
C ARG A 19 -0.11 -2.93 -6.29
N HIS A 20 0.31 -4.20 -6.35
CA HIS A 20 0.99 -4.88 -5.23
C HIS A 20 0.16 -4.95 -3.93
N SER A 21 -1.17 -4.98 -4.07
CA SER A 21 -2.12 -4.96 -2.96
C SER A 21 -1.93 -3.80 -1.98
N THR A 22 -1.42 -2.67 -2.48
CA THR A 22 -1.29 -1.42 -1.72
C THR A 22 -2.50 -0.52 -1.91
N ALA A 23 -2.70 0.41 -0.98
CA ALA A 23 -3.79 1.36 -0.91
C ALA A 23 -3.33 2.73 -0.39
N GLY A 24 -4.24 3.69 -0.45
CA GLY A 24 -4.03 5.07 -0.04
C GLY A 24 -3.50 5.97 -1.14
N ARG A 25 -3.50 7.28 -0.85
CA ARG A 25 -3.11 8.34 -1.78
C ARG A 25 -1.75 8.14 -2.46
N TYR A 26 -0.82 7.53 -1.74
CA TYR A 26 0.54 7.25 -2.20
C TYR A 26 0.86 5.76 -2.32
N CYS A 27 -0.17 4.90 -2.32
CA CYS A 27 0.01 3.44 -2.32
C CYS A 27 0.96 2.94 -1.21
N HIS A 28 0.86 3.53 0.00
CA HIS A 28 1.86 3.38 1.08
C HIS A 28 1.43 2.44 2.22
N HIS A 29 0.18 1.97 2.22
CA HIS A 29 -0.29 0.96 3.16
C HIS A 29 -0.94 -0.20 2.40
N CYS A 30 -1.18 -1.31 3.08
CA CYS A 30 -1.80 -2.49 2.45
C CYS A 30 -3.31 -2.33 2.36
N LYS A 31 -3.90 -2.87 1.29
CA LYS A 31 -5.36 -3.01 1.16
C LYS A 31 -5.91 -3.84 2.32
N GLU A 32 -7.19 -3.65 2.59
CA GLU A 32 -7.92 -4.53 3.50
C GLU A 32 -7.78 -6.00 3.07
N GLY A 33 -7.67 -6.91 4.05
CA GLY A 33 -7.37 -8.33 3.81
C GLY A 33 -5.88 -8.65 3.59
N PHE A 34 -5.02 -7.63 3.42
CA PHE A 34 -3.57 -7.78 3.33
C PHE A 34 -2.85 -7.18 4.54
N TYR A 35 -1.64 -7.65 4.84
CA TYR A 35 -0.79 -7.12 5.89
C TYR A 35 0.62 -6.82 5.37
N ARG A 36 1.31 -5.87 6.03
CA ARG A 36 2.64 -5.40 5.65
C ARG A 36 3.70 -6.44 6.02
N ASP A 37 4.46 -6.90 5.03
CA ASP A 37 5.67 -7.69 5.26
C ASP A 37 6.84 -6.76 5.64
N LEU A 38 7.15 -6.68 6.94
CA LEU A 38 8.20 -5.81 7.47
C LEU A 38 9.61 -6.22 7.06
N SER A 39 9.81 -7.46 6.54
CA SER A 39 11.10 -7.87 5.98
C SER A 39 11.43 -7.21 4.65
N LYS A 40 10.46 -6.49 4.05
CA LYS A 40 10.57 -5.92 2.70
C LYS A 40 10.41 -4.39 2.70
N PRO A 41 11.16 -3.69 1.84
CA PRO A 41 10.98 -2.25 1.66
C PRO A 41 9.61 -1.95 1.05
N LEU A 42 9.12 -0.72 1.25
CA LEU A 42 7.74 -0.33 0.89
C LEU A 42 7.46 -0.44 -0.62
N ASN A 43 8.48 -0.24 -1.46
CA ASN A 43 8.38 -0.31 -2.92
C ASN A 43 8.45 -1.75 -3.47
N HIS A 44 8.56 -2.78 -2.61
CA HIS A 44 8.65 -4.16 -3.05
C HIS A 44 7.31 -4.66 -3.63
N LYS A 45 7.35 -5.44 -4.71
CA LYS A 45 6.12 -5.95 -5.39
C LYS A 45 5.24 -6.87 -4.55
N ARG A 46 5.82 -7.46 -3.51
CA ARG A 46 5.19 -8.36 -2.52
C ARG A 46 5.25 -7.79 -1.10
N VAL A 47 5.16 -6.47 -0.99
CA VAL A 47 5.18 -5.73 0.29
C VAL A 47 3.95 -6.06 1.15
N CYS A 48 2.84 -6.41 0.52
CA CYS A 48 1.59 -6.78 1.16
C CYS A 48 1.31 -8.28 0.92
N LYS A 49 1.14 -9.03 2.01
CA LYS A 49 0.82 -10.47 2.01
C LYS A 49 -0.66 -10.69 2.34
N CYS A 50 -1.29 -11.70 1.73
CA CYS A 50 -2.68 -12.05 2.02
C CYS A 50 -2.77 -12.69 3.40
N LYS A 51 -3.76 -12.29 4.20
CA LYS A 51 -4.02 -12.98 5.48
C LYS A 51 -4.44 -14.45 5.30
N TYR A 52 -5.03 -14.79 4.17
CA TYR A 52 -5.49 -16.15 3.84
C TYR A 52 -4.40 -17.06 3.23
N GLU A 53 -3.23 -16.51 2.86
CA GLU A 53 -2.10 -17.32 2.35
C GLU A 53 -1.34 -18.07 3.46
N ILE A 54 -1.66 -17.82 4.74
CA ILE A 54 -0.97 -18.45 5.89
C ILE A 54 -1.56 -19.84 6.23
N GLN A 55 -2.61 -20.31 5.54
CA GLN A 55 -3.19 -21.64 5.81
C GLN A 55 -2.54 -22.79 5.02
N GLU A 56 -1.55 -22.53 4.15
CA GLU A 56 -0.93 -23.53 3.28
C GLU A 56 0.59 -23.73 3.50
N SER A 57 1.19 -23.07 4.50
CA SER A 57 2.62 -23.22 4.80
C SER A 57 2.95 -24.05 6.05
N ASP A 58 1.93 -24.61 6.72
CA ASP A 58 2.07 -25.50 7.88
C ASP A 58 1.51 -26.92 7.60
N LYS A 59 1.62 -27.41 6.36
CA LYS A 59 1.34 -28.81 6.01
C LYS A 59 2.46 -29.43 5.19
#